data_AF-A0AA86T5Q2-F1
#
_entry.id   AF-A0AA86T5Q2-F1
#
_cell.length_a   1.000
_cell.length_b   1.000
_cell.length_c   1.000
_cell.angle_alpha   90.00
_cell.angle_beta   90.00
_cell.angle_gamma   90.00
#
_symmetry.space_group_name_H-M   'P 1'
#
loop_
_entity.id
_entity.type
_entity.pdbx_description
1 polymer ?
#
loop_
_entity_poly.entity_id
_entity_poly.type
_entity_poly.pdbx_seq_one_letter_code
_entity_poly.pdbx_strand_id
1 'polypeptide(L)'
;MIKKRLNIRMSGLGGQGAVTAAHVMAMAANRDGKFSISNPFFGAEKRMAPAESYCRIGIERIYDRGELVFPDVIEVFHPQVITMGKSYTMPFYSGIKEGGVVIINSDVPLLSEEDIERLKDLNVATLYIPGTQIALEIAGTELSTNMTMIGSVAGITKCVTMEALDGALQERFGKKFVASGGTASLDEAIKKKFAKKEMLLQKNLATVRRAYEIGAEWAEKNKVELRVGNPAVAA
;
A
#
# COMPACT_ATOMS: atom_id res chain seq x y z
N MET A 1 -18.75 -3.30 -6.95
CA MET A 1 -18.27 -4.71 -7.03
C MET A 1 -17.61 -5.19 -5.74
N ILE A 2 -18.20 -6.22 -5.13
CA ILE A 2 -17.64 -6.92 -3.97
C ILE A 2 -17.01 -8.23 -4.42
N LYS A 3 -15.76 -8.46 -4.04
CA LYS A 3 -15.01 -9.68 -4.37
C LYS A 3 -14.74 -10.50 -3.12
N LYS A 4 -14.69 -11.82 -3.28
CA LYS A 4 -14.23 -12.73 -2.22
C LYS A 4 -12.75 -12.54 -1.88
N ARG A 5 -11.96 -12.07 -2.86
CA ARG A 5 -10.52 -11.81 -2.73
C ARG A 5 -10.14 -10.57 -3.53
N LEU A 6 -9.26 -9.77 -2.95
CA LEU A 6 -8.60 -8.63 -3.57
C LEU A 6 -7.11 -8.94 -3.74
N ASN A 7 -6.63 -8.80 -4.97
CA ASN A 7 -5.25 -8.98 -5.37
C ASN A 7 -4.61 -7.62 -5.67
N ILE A 8 -3.57 -7.26 -4.93
CA ILE A 8 -2.88 -5.96 -5.04
C ILE A 8 -1.44 -6.20 -5.51
N ARG A 9 -1.05 -5.58 -6.62
CA ARG A 9 0.35 -5.52 -7.08
C ARG A 9 0.92 -4.14 -6.77
N MET A 10 2.04 -4.11 -6.07
CA MET A 10 2.75 -2.89 -5.67
C MET A 10 4.07 -2.84 -6.42
N SER A 11 4.12 -2.04 -7.48
CA SER A 11 5.29 -1.86 -8.34
C SER A 11 6.05 -0.60 -7.93
N GLY A 12 7.36 -0.71 -7.80
CA GLY A 12 8.21 0.40 -7.39
C GLY A 12 9.67 0.14 -7.65
N LEU A 13 10.52 0.92 -6.99
CA LEU A 13 11.97 0.74 -7.01
C LEU A 13 12.47 0.32 -5.63
N GLY A 14 13.61 -0.37 -5.60
CA GLY A 14 14.30 -0.70 -4.36
C GLY A 14 14.48 0.52 -3.47
N GLY A 15 13.96 0.47 -2.24
CA GLY A 15 14.00 1.56 -1.26
C GLY A 15 12.67 2.31 -1.05
N GLN A 16 11.69 2.17 -1.96
CA GLN A 16 10.41 2.90 -1.88
C GLN A 16 9.38 2.26 -0.93
N GLY A 17 9.71 1.13 -0.32
CA GLY A 17 8.89 0.51 0.73
C GLY A 17 7.69 -0.31 0.25
N ALA A 18 7.63 -0.71 -1.04
CA ALA A 18 6.57 -1.59 -1.58
C ALA A 18 6.46 -2.93 -0.80
N VAL A 19 7.59 -3.55 -0.47
CA VAL A 19 7.62 -4.78 0.35
C VAL A 19 7.06 -4.55 1.75
N THR A 20 7.38 -3.40 2.34
CA THR A 20 6.86 -3.02 3.65
C THR A 20 5.36 -2.75 3.61
N ALA A 21 4.88 -2.06 2.57
CA ALA A 21 3.46 -1.80 2.34
C ALA A 21 2.66 -3.10 2.23
N ALA A 22 3.08 -4.04 1.38
CA ALA A 22 2.40 -5.32 1.19
C ALA A 22 2.29 -6.11 2.49
N HIS A 23 3.38 -6.13 3.28
CA HIS A 23 3.41 -6.82 4.55
C HIS A 23 2.50 -6.13 5.60
N VAL A 24 2.52 -4.79 5.70
CA VAL A 24 1.63 -4.06 6.61
C VAL A 24 0.16 -4.28 6.24
N MET A 25 -0.19 -4.26 4.95
CA MET A 25 -1.55 -4.55 4.48
C MET A 25 -1.99 -5.98 4.83
N ALA A 26 -1.11 -6.97 4.70
CA ALA A 26 -1.40 -8.35 5.09
C ALA A 26 -1.59 -8.48 6.62
N MET A 27 -0.73 -7.84 7.41
CA MET A 27 -0.87 -7.80 8.87
C MET A 27 -2.21 -7.17 9.30
N ALA A 28 -2.59 -6.06 8.66
CA ALA A 28 -3.88 -5.40 8.90
C ALA A 28 -5.06 -6.31 8.52
N ALA A 29 -4.98 -6.98 7.36
CA ALA A 29 -6.01 -7.93 6.95
C ALA A 29 -6.17 -9.09 7.96
N ASN A 30 -5.07 -9.64 8.48
CA ASN A 30 -5.13 -10.68 9.50
C ASN A 30 -5.77 -10.18 10.80
N ARG A 31 -5.53 -8.92 11.18
CA ARG A 31 -6.16 -8.28 12.35
C ARG A 31 -7.66 -8.11 12.20
N ASP A 32 -8.13 -7.86 10.98
CA ASP A 32 -9.55 -7.86 10.63
C ASP A 32 -10.17 -9.27 10.52
N GLY A 33 -9.44 -10.33 10.89
CA GLY A 33 -9.90 -11.71 10.78
C GLY A 33 -10.01 -12.22 9.33
N LYS A 34 -9.40 -11.52 8.36
CA LYS A 34 -9.34 -11.95 6.96
C LYS A 34 -8.13 -12.85 6.72
N PHE A 35 -8.14 -13.58 5.62
CA PHE A 35 -6.98 -14.33 5.16
C PHE A 35 -6.11 -13.44 4.29
N SER A 36 -4.80 -13.46 4.51
CA SER A 36 -3.87 -12.70 3.69
C SER A 36 -2.57 -13.44 3.37
N ILE A 37 -1.99 -13.07 2.22
CA ILE A 37 -0.64 -13.46 1.83
C ILE A 37 0.05 -12.22 1.25
N SER A 38 1.23 -11.90 1.78
CA SER A 38 2.17 -10.96 1.15
C SER A 38 3.39 -11.71 0.66
N ASN A 39 3.86 -11.39 -0.54
CA ASN A 39 5.16 -11.86 -1.00
C ASN A 39 5.89 -10.80 -1.84
N PRO A 40 7.19 -10.62 -1.65
CA PRO A 40 8.00 -9.73 -2.48
C PRO A 40 8.43 -10.42 -3.77
N PHE A 41 8.78 -9.62 -4.77
CA PHE A 41 9.40 -10.05 -6.02
C PHE A 41 10.44 -9.03 -6.47
N PHE A 42 11.72 -9.39 -6.37
CA PHE A 42 12.84 -8.54 -6.77
C PHE A 42 14.02 -9.41 -7.19
N GLY A 43 14.81 -8.92 -8.14
CA GLY A 43 16.02 -9.55 -8.62
C GLY A 43 17.23 -9.28 -7.72
N ALA A 44 18.41 -9.74 -8.17
CA ALA A 44 19.67 -9.58 -7.43
C ALA A 44 20.20 -8.14 -7.38
N GLU A 45 19.63 -7.24 -8.18
CA GLU A 45 20.06 -5.85 -8.32
C GLU A 45 19.68 -5.01 -7.10
N LYS A 46 20.61 -4.16 -6.62
CA LYS A 46 20.50 -3.57 -5.27
C LYS A 46 19.78 -2.22 -5.18
N ARG A 47 20.12 -1.24 -6.02
CA ARG A 47 19.67 0.16 -5.84
C ARG A 47 18.89 0.66 -7.05
N MET A 48 17.72 1.25 -6.82
CA MET A 48 16.83 1.79 -7.85
C MET A 48 16.47 0.78 -8.96
N ALA A 49 16.66 -0.50 -8.67
CA ALA A 49 16.22 -1.61 -9.49
C ALA A 49 14.71 -1.78 -9.35
N PRO A 50 14.03 -2.31 -10.38
CA PRO A 50 12.63 -2.70 -10.28
C PRO A 50 12.40 -3.58 -9.05
N ALA A 51 11.33 -3.31 -8.32
CA ALA A 51 10.90 -4.12 -7.19
C ALA A 51 9.37 -4.18 -7.19
N GLU A 52 8.82 -5.38 -7.12
CA GLU A 52 7.39 -5.60 -6.98
C GLU A 52 7.11 -6.28 -5.64
N SER A 53 5.92 -6.06 -5.11
CA SER A 53 5.41 -6.84 -4.00
C SER A 53 3.92 -7.04 -4.16
N TYR A 54 3.42 -8.16 -3.66
CA TYR A 54 2.04 -8.54 -3.82
C TYR A 54 1.37 -8.68 -2.47
N CYS A 55 0.13 -8.25 -2.37
CA CYS A 55 -0.74 -8.47 -1.22
C CYS A 55 -2.05 -9.07 -1.71
N ARG A 56 -2.42 -10.23 -1.17
CA ARG A 56 -3.70 -10.88 -1.41
C ARG A 56 -4.49 -10.85 -0.11
N ILE A 57 -5.73 -10.40 -0.18
CA ILE A 57 -6.64 -10.27 0.98
C ILE A 57 -7.96 -10.93 0.61
N GLY A 58 -8.48 -11.84 1.44
CA GLY A 58 -9.71 -12.56 1.13
C GLY A 58 -10.49 -12.99 2.36
N ILE A 59 -11.77 -13.29 2.16
CA ILE A 59 -12.66 -13.85 3.20
C ILE A 59 -12.54 -15.38 3.33
N GLU A 60 -11.80 -15.99 2.42
CA GLU A 60 -11.53 -17.44 2.37
C GLU A 60 -10.01 -17.67 2.34
N ARG A 61 -9.57 -18.87 2.73
CA ARG A 61 -8.16 -19.23 2.81
C ARG A 61 -7.48 -19.11 1.44
N ILE A 62 -6.34 -18.44 1.42
CA ILE A 62 -5.55 -18.21 0.20
C ILE A 62 -4.41 -19.22 0.17
N TYR A 63 -4.30 -19.97 -0.92
CA TYR A 63 -3.21 -20.94 -1.15
C TYR A 63 -2.19 -20.44 -2.18
N ASP A 64 -2.59 -19.49 -3.02
CA ASP A 64 -1.75 -18.91 -4.07
C ASP A 64 -0.52 -18.21 -3.47
N ARG A 65 0.66 -18.62 -3.95
CA ARG A 65 1.96 -18.04 -3.61
C ARG A 65 2.72 -17.70 -4.89
N GLY A 66 3.62 -16.74 -4.81
CA GLY A 66 4.43 -16.31 -5.94
C GLY A 66 3.86 -15.10 -6.66
N GLU A 67 4.18 -14.98 -7.94
CA GLU A 67 3.81 -13.83 -8.76
C GLU A 67 2.29 -13.62 -8.86
N LEU A 68 1.90 -12.37 -9.02
CA LEU A 68 0.51 -11.98 -9.13
C LEU A 68 0.23 -11.54 -10.56
N VAL A 69 -0.32 -12.47 -11.34
CA VAL A 69 -0.58 -12.27 -12.77
C VAL A 69 -1.81 -11.39 -13.01
N PHE A 70 -2.86 -11.54 -12.19
CA PHE A 70 -4.14 -10.84 -12.36
C PHE A 70 -4.50 -9.97 -11.15
N PRO A 71 -3.99 -8.72 -11.07
CA PRO A 71 -4.35 -7.77 -10.04
C PRO A 71 -5.76 -7.20 -10.19
N ASP A 72 -6.39 -6.91 -9.05
CA ASP A 72 -7.55 -6.03 -8.94
C ASP A 72 -7.12 -4.57 -8.72
N VAL A 73 -5.98 -4.38 -8.04
CA VAL A 73 -5.37 -3.07 -7.81
C VAL A 73 -3.89 -3.10 -8.16
N ILE A 74 -3.41 -2.04 -8.82
CA ILE A 74 -1.98 -1.80 -9.04
C ILE A 74 -1.60 -0.48 -8.39
N GLU A 75 -0.59 -0.51 -7.53
CA GLU A 75 0.04 0.68 -6.96
C GLU A 75 1.40 0.90 -7.61
N VAL A 76 1.63 2.09 -8.14
CA VAL A 76 2.90 2.53 -8.71
C VAL A 76 3.55 3.50 -7.73
N PHE A 77 4.60 3.03 -7.05
CA PHE A 77 5.29 3.77 -5.99
C PHE A 77 6.25 4.83 -6.52
N HIS A 78 6.65 4.76 -7.79
CA HIS A 78 7.62 5.68 -8.37
C HIS A 78 7.38 5.92 -9.88
N PRO A 79 7.49 7.17 -10.38
CA PRO A 79 7.24 7.51 -11.78
C PRO A 79 8.03 6.68 -12.81
N GLN A 80 9.28 6.34 -12.50
CA GLN A 80 10.15 5.53 -13.38
C GLN A 80 9.64 4.12 -13.68
N VAL A 81 8.68 3.59 -12.90
CA VAL A 81 7.99 2.34 -13.25
C VAL A 81 7.29 2.50 -14.61
N ILE A 82 6.71 3.67 -14.85
CA ILE A 82 6.01 4.02 -16.10
C ILE A 82 7.00 4.61 -17.11
N THR A 83 7.69 5.70 -16.73
CA THR A 83 8.46 6.52 -17.69
C THR A 83 9.74 5.86 -18.20
N MET A 84 10.29 4.90 -17.44
CA MET A 84 11.50 4.16 -17.82
C MET A 84 11.27 2.65 -17.90
N GLY A 85 10.02 2.20 -17.74
CA GLY A 85 9.69 0.78 -17.72
C GLY A 85 10.41 0.00 -16.62
N LYS A 86 10.72 0.62 -15.48
CA LYS A 86 11.38 -0.05 -14.35
C LYS A 86 10.40 -0.90 -13.52
N SER A 87 9.80 -1.88 -14.16
CA SER A 87 8.95 -2.91 -13.55
C SER A 87 9.32 -4.27 -14.12
N TYR A 88 9.04 -5.34 -13.37
CA TYR A 88 9.15 -6.70 -13.92
C TYR A 88 7.96 -7.03 -14.82
N THR A 89 6.84 -6.36 -14.63
CA THR A 89 5.64 -6.48 -15.45
C THR A 89 5.45 -5.25 -16.33
N MET A 90 5.60 -5.40 -17.66
CA MET A 90 5.39 -4.31 -18.64
C MET A 90 4.36 -4.70 -19.73
N PRO A 91 3.48 -3.78 -20.18
CA PRO A 91 3.21 -2.46 -19.59
C PRO A 91 2.82 -2.58 -18.12
N PHE A 92 3.02 -1.54 -17.31
CA PHE A 92 2.91 -1.63 -15.85
C PHE A 92 1.52 -2.10 -15.37
N TYR A 93 0.48 -1.94 -16.19
CA TYR A 93 -0.88 -2.42 -15.96
C TYR A 93 -1.18 -3.82 -16.53
N SER A 94 -0.19 -4.55 -17.06
CA SER A 94 -0.41 -5.87 -17.64
C SER A 94 -1.06 -6.83 -16.64
N GLY A 95 -2.13 -7.48 -17.09
CA GLY A 95 -2.95 -8.40 -16.29
C GLY A 95 -4.01 -7.73 -15.40
N ILE A 96 -4.11 -6.40 -15.36
CA ILE A 96 -5.18 -5.71 -14.61
C ILE A 96 -6.55 -6.23 -15.05
N LYS A 97 -7.38 -6.60 -14.08
CA LYS A 97 -8.74 -7.05 -14.35
C LYS A 97 -9.64 -5.88 -14.70
N GLU A 98 -10.68 -6.17 -15.47
CA GLU A 98 -11.76 -5.23 -15.75
C GLU A 98 -12.39 -4.68 -14.46
N GLY A 99 -12.67 -3.38 -14.42
CA GLY A 99 -13.15 -2.70 -13.21
C GLY A 99 -12.09 -2.56 -12.11
N GLY A 100 -10.81 -2.76 -12.44
CA GLY A 100 -9.69 -2.62 -11.53
C GLY A 100 -9.36 -1.16 -11.20
N VAL A 101 -8.35 -0.97 -10.34
CA VAL A 101 -7.86 0.36 -9.96
C VAL A 101 -6.36 0.46 -10.13
N VAL A 102 -5.90 1.59 -10.66
CA VAL A 102 -4.48 1.96 -10.70
C VAL A 102 -4.26 3.19 -9.81
N ILE A 103 -3.30 3.13 -8.91
CA ILE A 103 -2.91 4.24 -8.02
C ILE A 103 -1.47 4.61 -8.35
N ILE A 104 -1.23 5.84 -8.79
CA ILE A 104 0.08 6.32 -9.25
C ILE A 104 0.58 7.38 -8.28
N ASN A 105 1.75 7.12 -7.68
CA ASN A 105 2.49 8.13 -6.94
C ASN A 105 3.11 9.15 -7.91
N SER A 106 2.36 10.19 -8.25
CA SER A 106 2.82 11.34 -9.01
C SER A 106 1.88 12.52 -8.82
N ASP A 107 2.46 13.72 -8.84
CA ASP A 107 1.80 15.02 -8.88
C ASP A 107 1.47 15.48 -10.31
N VAL A 108 1.93 14.75 -11.34
CA VAL A 108 1.72 15.06 -12.75
C VAL A 108 1.20 13.83 -13.51
N PRO A 109 0.44 14.02 -14.60
CA PRO A 109 0.06 12.92 -15.49
C PRO A 109 1.29 12.25 -16.12
N LEU A 110 1.32 10.91 -16.15
CA LEU A 110 2.42 10.10 -16.69
C LEU A 110 1.99 9.14 -17.81
N LEU A 111 0.68 8.91 -17.97
CA LEU A 111 0.14 7.96 -18.93
C LEU A 111 0.09 8.56 -20.33
N SER A 112 0.46 7.76 -21.33
CA SER A 112 0.27 8.09 -22.74
C SER A 112 -1.22 8.02 -23.13
N GLU A 113 -1.58 8.54 -24.31
CA GLU A 113 -2.94 8.42 -24.85
C GLU A 113 -3.35 6.94 -25.01
N GLU A 114 -2.44 6.09 -25.47
CA GLU A 114 -2.65 4.64 -25.61
C GLU A 114 -2.92 3.97 -24.26
N ASP A 115 -2.14 4.31 -23.22
CA ASP A 115 -2.36 3.78 -21.88
C ASP A 115 -3.74 4.18 -21.33
N ILE A 116 -4.15 5.43 -21.57
CA ILE A 116 -5.46 5.96 -21.13
C ILE A 116 -6.59 5.23 -21.86
N GLU A 117 -6.50 5.07 -23.18
CA GLU A 117 -7.48 4.34 -23.98
C GLU A 117 -7.60 2.88 -23.51
N ARG A 118 -6.46 2.20 -23.32
CA ARG A 118 -6.44 0.81 -22.89
C ARG A 118 -7.04 0.59 -21.50
N LEU A 119 -6.74 1.48 -20.55
CA LEU A 119 -7.32 1.41 -19.20
C LEU A 119 -8.82 1.72 -19.22
N LYS A 120 -9.25 2.65 -20.08
CA LYS A 120 -10.67 2.99 -20.27
C LYS A 120 -11.47 1.82 -20.85
N ASP A 121 -10.91 1.11 -21.83
CA ASP A 121 -11.54 -0.10 -22.42
C ASP A 121 -11.76 -1.20 -21.39
N LEU A 122 -10.91 -1.28 -20.38
CA LEU A 122 -11.03 -2.23 -19.26
C LEU A 122 -11.84 -1.67 -18.08
N ASN A 123 -12.45 -0.48 -18.23
CA ASN A 123 -13.14 0.21 -17.16
C ASN A 123 -12.28 0.35 -15.88
N VAL A 124 -10.97 0.56 -16.04
CA VAL A 124 -10.02 0.71 -14.94
C VAL A 124 -9.99 2.17 -14.50
N ALA A 125 -10.20 2.40 -13.21
CA ALA A 125 -10.14 3.74 -12.64
C ALA A 125 -8.70 4.08 -12.22
N THR A 126 -8.24 5.30 -12.51
CA THR A 126 -6.86 5.73 -12.23
C THR A 126 -6.83 6.92 -11.26
N LEU A 127 -6.19 6.73 -10.11
CA LEU A 127 -5.88 7.79 -9.15
C LEU A 127 -4.42 8.23 -9.28
N TYR A 128 -4.20 9.52 -9.50
CA TYR A 128 -2.91 10.15 -9.22
C TYR A 128 -2.92 10.73 -7.82
N ILE A 129 -1.91 10.38 -7.02
CA ILE A 129 -1.72 10.94 -5.69
C ILE A 129 -0.25 11.38 -5.52
N PRO A 130 0.03 12.60 -5.05
CA PRO A 130 1.40 13.06 -4.79
C PRO A 130 1.93 12.46 -3.47
N GLY A 131 2.05 11.13 -3.43
CA GLY A 131 2.28 10.37 -2.20
C GLY A 131 3.60 10.68 -1.49
N THR A 132 4.66 10.95 -2.27
CA THR A 132 5.94 11.40 -1.73
C THR A 132 5.83 12.78 -1.07
N GLN A 133 5.10 13.70 -1.70
CA GLN A 133 4.90 15.05 -1.17
C GLN A 133 4.11 15.01 0.15
N ILE A 134 3.01 14.23 0.19
CA ILE A 134 2.21 14.02 1.41
C ILE A 134 3.08 13.46 2.55
N ALA A 135 3.96 12.49 2.24
CA ALA A 135 4.88 11.91 3.22
C ALA A 135 5.91 12.93 3.74
N LEU A 136 6.43 13.80 2.88
CA LEU A 136 7.34 14.87 3.28
C LEU A 136 6.65 15.91 4.17
N GLU A 137 5.42 16.31 3.83
CA GLU A 137 4.64 17.30 4.59
C GLU A 137 4.26 16.81 5.99
N ILE A 138 3.81 15.56 6.11
CA ILE A 138 3.27 15.04 7.37
C ILE A 138 4.37 14.36 8.19
N ALA A 139 5.11 13.42 7.58
CA ALA A 139 6.10 12.63 8.28
C ALA A 139 7.49 13.29 8.32
N GLY A 140 7.76 14.26 7.43
CA GLY A 140 9.07 14.89 7.29
C GLY A 140 10.09 14.01 6.56
N THR A 141 9.64 12.97 5.85
CA THR A 141 10.53 12.04 5.13
C THR A 141 9.81 11.31 4.01
N GLU A 142 10.48 11.20 2.86
CA GLU A 142 10.02 10.38 1.72
C GLU A 142 9.91 8.89 2.04
N LEU A 143 10.57 8.41 3.10
CA LEU A 143 10.49 7.00 3.52
C LEU A 143 9.06 6.59 3.93
N SER A 144 8.20 7.57 4.22
CA SER A 144 6.78 7.35 4.55
C SER A 144 5.87 7.38 3.31
N THR A 145 6.41 7.45 2.09
CA THR A 145 5.62 7.35 0.85
C THR A 145 4.78 6.09 0.83
N ASN A 146 5.33 4.98 1.32
CA ASN A 146 4.60 3.72 1.45
C ASN A 146 3.38 3.81 2.38
N MET A 147 3.39 4.69 3.38
CA MET A 147 2.24 4.97 4.26
C MET A 147 1.14 5.67 3.48
N THR A 148 1.50 6.61 2.60
CA THR A 148 0.54 7.24 1.69
C THR A 148 -0.10 6.20 0.76
N MET A 149 0.69 5.30 0.18
CA MET A 149 0.18 4.27 -0.73
C MET A 149 -0.82 3.34 -0.02
N ILE A 150 -0.44 2.73 1.12
CA ILE A 150 -1.36 1.85 1.87
C ILE A 150 -2.63 2.56 2.32
N GLY A 151 -2.53 3.84 2.69
CA GLY A 151 -3.69 4.66 3.05
C GLY A 151 -4.63 4.84 1.85
N SER A 152 -4.08 5.17 0.69
CA SER A 152 -4.84 5.36 -0.56
C SER A 152 -5.62 4.12 -0.96
N VAL A 153 -4.95 2.95 -1.03
CA VAL A 153 -5.62 1.70 -1.40
C VAL A 153 -6.66 1.27 -0.37
N ALA A 154 -6.39 1.45 0.93
CA ALA A 154 -7.37 1.17 1.98
C ALA A 154 -8.56 2.15 1.93
N GLY A 155 -8.32 3.41 1.59
CA GLY A 155 -9.33 4.45 1.40
C GLY A 155 -10.30 4.12 0.29
N ILE A 156 -9.75 3.71 -0.87
CA ILE A 156 -10.54 3.31 -2.04
C ILE A 156 -11.29 2.01 -1.79
N THR A 157 -10.58 0.98 -1.33
CA THR A 157 -11.11 -0.39 -1.37
C THR A 157 -11.82 -0.83 -0.10
N LYS A 158 -11.58 -0.11 1.01
CA LYS A 158 -12.02 -0.49 2.36
C LYS A 158 -11.62 -1.93 2.72
N CYS A 159 -10.54 -2.46 2.12
CA CYS A 159 -10.16 -3.86 2.31
C CYS A 159 -9.67 -4.18 3.72
N VAL A 160 -9.19 -3.16 4.44
CA VAL A 160 -8.80 -3.22 5.84
C VAL A 160 -9.35 -2.01 6.61
N THR A 161 -9.60 -2.18 7.90
CA THR A 161 -10.01 -1.07 8.79
C THR A 161 -8.81 -0.18 9.16
N MET A 162 -9.09 1.08 9.52
CA MET A 162 -8.07 1.99 10.03
C MET A 162 -7.47 1.50 11.35
N GLU A 163 -8.29 0.87 12.20
CA GLU A 163 -7.85 0.26 13.47
C GLU A 163 -6.86 -0.87 13.22
N ALA A 164 -7.15 -1.76 12.27
CA ALA A 164 -6.25 -2.84 11.91
C ALA A 164 -4.94 -2.33 11.28
N LEU A 165 -4.99 -1.25 10.47
CA LEU A 165 -3.80 -0.58 9.95
C LEU A 165 -2.93 -0.01 11.06
N ASP A 166 -3.52 0.71 12.02
CA ASP A 166 -2.80 1.22 13.19
C ASP A 166 -2.14 0.06 13.96
N GLY A 167 -2.91 -0.98 14.29
CA GLY A 167 -2.39 -2.17 14.96
C GLY A 167 -1.24 -2.85 14.19
N ALA A 168 -1.32 -2.91 12.86
CA ALA A 168 -0.26 -3.47 12.01
C ALA A 168 1.01 -2.60 12.01
N LEU A 169 0.87 -1.27 11.99
CA LEU A 169 1.99 -0.33 12.10
C LEU A 169 2.66 -0.42 13.47
N GLN A 170 1.86 -0.47 14.54
CA GLN A 170 2.34 -0.66 15.91
C GLN A 170 3.10 -1.98 16.05
N GLU A 171 2.60 -3.06 15.47
CA GLU A 171 3.30 -4.35 15.54
C GLU A 171 4.59 -4.35 14.71
N ARG A 172 4.55 -3.78 13.51
CA ARG A 172 5.70 -3.77 12.59
C ARG A 172 6.82 -2.87 13.09
N PHE A 173 6.47 -1.69 13.59
CA PHE A 173 7.45 -0.67 13.97
C PHE A 173 7.56 -0.54 15.49
N GLY A 174 6.45 -0.56 16.24
CA GLY A 174 6.35 -0.42 17.70
C GLY A 174 6.81 -1.63 18.52
N LYS A 175 8.09 -2.00 18.47
CA LYS A 175 8.70 -2.90 19.49
C LYS A 175 8.38 -2.43 20.93
N LYS A 176 8.11 -3.39 21.83
CA LYS A 176 7.82 -3.19 23.26
C LYS A 176 9.01 -2.65 24.06
N PHE A 177 8.70 -1.87 25.09
CA PHE A 177 9.62 -1.47 26.16
C PHE A 177 10.08 -2.70 26.95
N VAL A 178 11.39 -2.86 27.08
CA VAL A 178 12.02 -3.76 28.05
C VAL A 178 12.96 -2.89 28.86
N ALA A 179 12.64 -2.70 30.14
CA ALA A 179 13.52 -1.98 31.05
C ALA A 179 14.88 -2.67 31.08
N SER A 180 15.96 -1.89 31.08
CA SER A 180 17.31 -2.43 30.98
C SER A 180 17.77 -3.16 32.25
N GLY A 181 17.12 -2.87 33.38
CA GLY A 181 17.61 -3.23 34.72
C GLY A 181 18.94 -2.53 35.08
N GLY A 182 19.35 -1.50 34.32
CA GLY A 182 20.65 -0.83 34.41
C GLY A 182 20.58 0.55 35.08
N THR A 183 21.46 1.47 34.65
CA THR A 183 21.61 2.80 35.25
C THR A 183 20.50 3.78 34.81
N ALA A 184 20.21 4.79 35.62
CA ALA A 184 19.24 5.85 35.30
C ALA A 184 19.51 6.55 33.95
N SER A 185 20.77 6.72 33.58
CA SER A 185 21.18 7.27 32.27
C SER A 185 20.78 6.38 31.10
N LEU A 186 20.84 5.06 31.27
CA LEU A 186 20.41 4.10 30.26
C LEU A 186 18.88 4.13 30.11
N ASP A 187 18.17 4.20 31.22
CA ASP A 187 16.71 4.30 31.24
C ASP A 187 16.21 5.62 30.60
N GLU A 188 16.89 6.74 30.80
CA GLU A 188 16.59 8.00 30.11
C GLU A 188 16.84 7.95 28.60
N ALA A 189 17.97 7.38 28.17
CA ALA A 189 18.27 7.21 26.74
C ALA A 189 17.24 6.30 26.06
N ILE A 190 16.84 5.23 26.75
CA ILE A 190 15.79 4.32 26.31
C ILE A 190 14.45 5.07 26.21
N LYS A 191 14.03 5.82 27.25
CA LYS A 191 12.80 6.63 27.23
C LYS A 191 12.76 7.60 26.05
N LYS A 192 13.83 8.36 25.80
CA LYS A 192 13.91 9.30 24.66
C LYS A 192 13.78 8.58 23.32
N LYS A 193 14.43 7.42 23.16
CA LYS A 193 14.33 6.60 21.95
C LYS A 193 12.91 6.08 21.73
N PHE A 194 12.22 5.67 22.79
CA PHE A 194 10.82 5.26 22.75
C PHE A 194 9.88 6.42 22.38
N ALA A 195 10.03 7.59 23.01
CA ALA A 195 9.24 8.77 22.70
C ALA A 195 9.40 9.21 21.24
N LYS A 196 10.64 9.24 20.72
CA LYS A 196 10.91 9.53 19.30
C LYS A 196 10.21 8.54 18.38
N LYS A 197 10.20 7.27 18.75
CA LYS A 197 9.60 6.20 17.95
C LYS A 197 8.09 6.27 17.93
N GLU A 198 7.46 6.56 19.07
CA GLU A 198 6.03 6.79 19.15
C GLU A 198 5.63 7.99 18.28
N MET A 199 6.39 9.09 18.36
CA MET A 199 6.19 10.25 17.48
C MET A 199 6.27 9.88 15.99
N LEU A 200 7.22 9.02 15.59
CA LEU A 200 7.33 8.55 14.19
C LEU A 200 6.15 7.66 13.78
N LEU A 201 5.67 6.80 14.68
CA LEU A 201 4.48 5.98 14.47
C LEU A 201 3.23 6.84 14.26
N GLN A 202 3.05 7.87 15.10
CA GLN A 202 1.94 8.81 14.96
C GLN A 202 1.99 9.57 13.63
N LYS A 203 3.20 9.98 13.21
CA LYS A 203 3.39 10.60 11.89
C LYS A 203 3.06 9.67 10.73
N ASN A 204 3.46 8.40 10.81
CA ASN A 204 3.09 7.39 9.82
C ASN A 204 1.58 7.20 9.77
N LEU A 205 0.93 7.06 10.92
CA LEU A 205 -0.52 6.90 11.00
C LEU A 205 -1.27 8.13 10.46
N ALA A 206 -0.80 9.34 10.77
CA ALA A 206 -1.36 10.56 10.20
C ALA A 206 -1.23 10.60 8.67
N THR A 207 -0.10 10.13 8.13
CA THR A 207 0.11 10.00 6.68
C THR A 207 -0.87 9.01 6.06
N VAL A 208 -1.06 7.84 6.69
CA VAL A 208 -2.07 6.83 6.26
C VAL A 208 -3.47 7.43 6.29
N ARG A 209 -3.86 8.12 7.36
CA ARG A 209 -5.20 8.73 7.51
C ARG A 209 -5.47 9.76 6.43
N ARG A 210 -4.53 10.66 6.17
CA ARG A 210 -4.69 11.68 5.12
C ARG A 210 -4.90 11.04 3.75
N ALA A 211 -4.09 10.03 3.42
CA ALA A 211 -4.19 9.33 2.14
C ALA A 211 -5.47 8.49 2.03
N TYR A 212 -5.92 7.91 3.15
CA TYR A 212 -7.19 7.19 3.23
C TYR A 212 -8.38 8.09 2.93
N GLU A 213 -8.42 9.29 3.48
CA GLU A 213 -9.47 10.29 3.22
C GLU A 213 -9.49 10.66 1.73
N ILE A 214 -8.33 11.01 1.16
CA ILE A 214 -8.20 11.32 -0.27
C ILE A 214 -8.70 10.15 -1.14
N GLY A 215 -8.26 8.93 -0.84
CA GLY A 215 -8.67 7.74 -1.59
C GLY A 215 -10.17 7.45 -1.45
N ALA A 216 -10.75 7.67 -0.27
CA ALA A 216 -12.18 7.48 -0.01
C ALA A 216 -13.04 8.49 -0.77
N GLU A 217 -12.71 9.78 -0.67
CA GLU A 217 -13.40 10.86 -1.38
C GLU A 217 -13.30 10.67 -2.90
N TRP A 218 -12.11 10.30 -3.39
CA TRP A 218 -11.91 10.00 -4.81
C TRP A 218 -12.75 8.80 -5.27
N ALA A 219 -12.80 7.72 -4.49
CA ALA A 219 -13.58 6.54 -4.84
C ALA A 219 -15.09 6.85 -4.88
N GLU A 220 -15.60 7.65 -3.94
CA GLU A 220 -17.00 8.09 -3.93
C GLU A 220 -17.32 8.95 -5.16
N LYS A 221 -16.49 9.98 -5.43
CA LYS A 221 -16.67 10.88 -6.59
C LYS A 221 -16.67 10.13 -7.93
N ASN A 222 -15.82 9.11 -8.05
CA ASN A 222 -15.67 8.34 -9.28
C ASN A 222 -16.51 7.05 -9.30
N LYS A 223 -17.37 6.84 -8.29
CA LYS A 223 -18.23 5.64 -8.16
C LYS A 223 -17.45 4.32 -8.24
N VAL A 224 -16.24 4.32 -7.68
CA VAL A 224 -15.38 3.14 -7.63
C VAL A 224 -15.82 2.25 -6.47
N GLU A 225 -16.44 1.14 -6.82
CA GLU A 225 -16.86 0.13 -5.85
C GLU A 225 -15.98 -1.12 -5.99
N LEU A 226 -14.80 -1.14 -5.38
CA LEU A 226 -13.96 -2.32 -5.34
C LEU A 226 -13.71 -2.70 -3.89
N ARG A 227 -14.42 -3.71 -3.36
CA ARG A 227 -14.31 -4.11 -1.96
C ARG A 227 -14.06 -5.61 -1.80
N VAL A 228 -13.52 -6.00 -0.66
CA VAL A 228 -13.45 -7.42 -0.25
C VAL A 228 -14.55 -7.71 0.77
N GLY A 229 -15.31 -8.78 0.54
CA GLY A 229 -16.45 -9.13 1.39
C GLY A 229 -17.26 -10.29 0.83
N ASN A 230 -18.33 -10.67 1.51
CA ASN A 230 -19.25 -11.68 1.02
C ASN A 230 -20.21 -11.04 -0.02
N PRO A 231 -20.16 -11.44 -1.31
CA PRO A 231 -21.03 -10.87 -2.32
C PRO A 231 -22.53 -11.13 -2.05
N ALA A 232 -22.87 -12.18 -1.30
CA ALA A 232 -24.24 -12.56 -1.00
C ALA A 232 -24.90 -11.75 0.12
N VAL A 233 -24.14 -10.92 0.86
CA VAL A 233 -24.64 -10.15 2.03
C VAL A 233 -24.87 -8.67 1.66
N ALA A 234 -24.58 -8.28 0.43
CA ALA A 234 -24.58 -6.88 -0.01
C ALA A 234 -25.67 -6.53 -1.04
N ALA A 235 -26.74 -7.33 -1.08
CA ALA A 235 -27.95 -7.07 -1.86
C ALA A 235 -29.05 -6.53 -0.94
#